data_AF-A0A9D5RI12-F1
#
_entry.id   AF-A0A9D5RI12-F1
#
_cell.length_a   1.000
_cell.length_b   1.000
_cell.length_c   1.000
_cell.angle_alpha   90.00
_cell.angle_beta   90.00
_cell.angle_gamma   90.00
#
_symmetry.space_group_name_H-M   'P 1'
#
loop_
_entity.id
_entity.type
_entity.pdbx_description
1 polymer ?
#
loop_
_entity_poly.entity_id
_entity_poly.type
_entity_poly.pdbx_seq_one_letter_code
_entity_poly.pdbx_strand_id
1 'polypeptide(L)'
;MNKRRILFRACTILILIAIAACMMFIGRGHTMYFDNKKLEYNGETLDTYRRINVFVDGEQVAKLGSKERGMASFTGQSLTFDLEVTKEKGDDPVNYHYTLKVPYGQDGTVINLPGLIAELPQEAWQTVFVPIAEEPSEEDEEIVTDEFAVSEDF
;
A
#
# COMPACT_ATOMS: atom_id res chain seq x y z
N MET A 1 21.53 -29.38 -41.16
CA MET A 1 21.76 -28.61 -39.91
C MET A 1 22.25 -29.55 -38.82
N ASN A 2 23.42 -29.30 -38.23
CA ASN A 2 24.03 -30.24 -37.27
C ASN A 2 23.19 -30.32 -35.98
N LYS A 3 22.65 -31.51 -35.66
CA LYS A 3 21.82 -31.78 -34.46
C LYS A 3 22.42 -31.21 -33.17
N ARG A 4 23.76 -31.26 -33.05
CA ARG A 4 24.50 -30.67 -31.92
C ARG A 4 24.35 -29.14 -31.85
N ARG A 5 24.40 -28.41 -32.97
CA ARG A 5 24.20 -26.95 -32.99
C ARG A 5 22.76 -26.56 -32.62
N ILE A 6 21.77 -27.36 -33.01
CA ILE A 6 20.37 -27.11 -32.62
C ILE A 6 20.21 -27.30 -31.11
N LEU A 7 20.80 -28.35 -30.54
CA LEU A 7 20.78 -28.60 -29.10
C LEU A 7 21.43 -27.46 -28.30
N PHE A 8 22.62 -27.00 -28.72
CA PHE A 8 23.28 -25.88 -28.05
C PHE A 8 22.46 -24.59 -28.14
N ARG A 9 21.85 -24.29 -29.29
CA ARG A 9 20.95 -23.12 -29.43
C ARG A 9 19.70 -23.23 -28.56
N ALA A 10 19.08 -24.41 -28.49
CA ALA A 10 17.93 -24.65 -27.63
C ALA A 10 18.29 -24.47 -26.14
N CYS A 11 19.44 -25.01 -25.70
CA CYS A 11 19.94 -24.79 -24.34
C CYS A 11 20.18 -23.30 -24.06
N THR A 12 20.82 -22.57 -24.97
CA THR A 12 21.05 -21.12 -24.78
C THR A 12 19.73 -20.36 -24.65
N ILE A 13 18.73 -20.68 -25.47
CA ILE A 13 17.40 -20.06 -25.37
C ILE A 13 16.76 -20.40 -24.01
N LEU A 14 16.86 -21.64 -23.54
CA LEU A 14 16.33 -22.06 -22.25
C LEU A 14 16.99 -21.32 -21.09
N ILE A 15 18.31 -21.12 -21.15
CA ILE A 15 19.05 -20.33 -20.15
C ILE A 15 18.61 -18.86 -20.18
N LEU A 16 18.42 -18.27 -21.36
CA LEU A 16 17.93 -16.89 -21.49
C LEU A 16 16.51 -16.73 -20.90
N ILE A 17 15.62 -17.69 -21.14
CA ILE A 17 14.28 -17.71 -20.54
C ILE A 17 14.37 -17.80 -19.02
N ALA A 18 15.27 -18.64 -18.48
CA ALA A 18 15.47 -18.75 -17.05
C ALA A 18 15.97 -17.44 -16.43
N ILE A 19 16.91 -16.74 -17.08
CA ILE A 19 17.40 -15.43 -16.63
C ILE A 19 16.28 -14.39 -16.68
N ALA A 20 15.50 -14.36 -17.77
CA ALA A 20 14.36 -13.45 -17.89
C ALA A 20 13.31 -13.69 -16.80
N ALA A 21 13.01 -14.96 -16.49
CA ALA A 21 12.12 -15.32 -15.40
C ALA A 21 12.67 -14.83 -14.05
N CYS A 22 13.96 -15.06 -13.75
CA CYS A 22 14.58 -14.56 -12.53
C CYS A 22 14.51 -13.03 -12.40
N MET A 23 14.74 -12.30 -13.50
CA MET A 23 14.62 -10.83 -13.53
C MET A 23 13.19 -10.36 -13.24
N MET A 24 12.17 -11.09 -13.69
CA MET A 24 10.76 -10.77 -13.42
C MET A 24 10.39 -10.91 -11.94
N PHE A 25 10.97 -11.90 -11.23
CA PHE A 25 10.69 -12.11 -9.81
C PHE A 25 11.43 -11.12 -8.89
N ILE A 26 12.66 -10.75 -9.23
CA ILE A 26 13.48 -9.87 -8.37
C ILE A 26 13.19 -8.40 -8.66
N GLY A 27 12.81 -8.03 -9.88
CA GLY A 27 12.67 -6.62 -10.28
C GLY A 27 11.32 -5.97 -9.98
N ARG A 28 10.33 -6.69 -9.47
CA ARG A 28 9.01 -6.12 -9.23
C ARG A 28 9.00 -5.37 -7.89
N GLY A 29 8.87 -4.06 -7.97
CA GLY A 29 8.60 -3.21 -6.81
C GLY A 29 7.15 -3.38 -6.38
N HIS A 30 6.94 -3.65 -5.09
CA HIS A 30 5.62 -3.64 -4.46
C HIS A 30 5.51 -2.42 -3.55
N THR A 31 4.31 -1.85 -3.51
CA THR A 31 3.95 -0.79 -2.56
C THR A 31 2.97 -1.35 -1.54
N MET A 32 3.31 -1.20 -0.26
CA MET A 32 2.43 -1.54 0.85
C MET A 32 2.09 -0.28 1.62
N TYR A 33 0.81 -0.11 1.91
CA TYR A 33 0.27 0.96 2.72
C TYR A 33 -0.01 0.44 4.12
N PHE A 34 0.35 1.22 5.13
CA PHE A 34 0.10 0.92 6.52
C PHE A 34 -0.95 1.90 7.06
N ASP A 35 -2.09 1.38 7.49
CA ASP A 35 -3.21 2.15 8.02
C ASP A 35 -3.28 2.07 9.54
N ASN A 36 -3.27 3.22 10.20
CA ASN A 36 -3.65 3.33 11.60
C ASN A 36 -5.08 3.89 11.71
N LYS A 37 -6.06 3.15 11.17
CA LYS A 37 -7.48 3.53 11.15
C LYS A 37 -8.32 2.60 12.00
N LYS A 38 -9.42 3.12 12.54
CA LYS A 38 -10.41 2.31 13.25
C LYS A 38 -10.88 1.19 12.34
N LEU A 39 -10.99 -0.02 12.89
CA LEU A 39 -11.46 -1.19 12.17
C LEU A 39 -12.68 -1.74 12.91
N GLU A 40 -13.79 -1.85 12.20
CA GLU A 40 -14.99 -2.51 12.71
C GLU A 40 -15.05 -3.90 12.09
N TYR A 41 -14.96 -4.93 12.92
CA TYR A 41 -15.01 -6.31 12.47
C TYR A 41 -15.89 -7.13 13.41
N ASN A 42 -16.89 -7.82 12.85
CA ASN A 42 -17.84 -8.67 13.60
C ASN A 42 -18.51 -7.99 14.82
N GLY A 43 -18.72 -6.67 14.77
CA GLY A 43 -19.35 -5.90 15.86
C GLY A 43 -18.38 -5.45 16.97
N GLU A 44 -17.09 -5.75 16.84
CA GLU A 44 -16.03 -5.22 17.70
C GLU A 44 -15.32 -4.06 16.98
N THR A 45 -15.16 -2.93 17.66
CA THR A 45 -14.48 -1.74 17.13
C THR A 45 -13.09 -1.67 17.72
N LEU A 46 -12.07 -1.86 16.88
CA LEU A 46 -10.69 -1.63 17.24
C LEU A 46 -10.36 -0.14 17.06
N ASP A 47 -9.96 0.51 18.16
CA ASP A 47 -9.51 1.90 18.11
C ASP A 47 -8.09 2.02 17.54
N THR A 48 -7.76 3.22 17.09
CA THR A 48 -6.44 3.58 16.57
C THR A 48 -5.42 3.72 17.69
N TYR A 49 -4.16 3.44 17.38
CA TYR A 49 -3.05 3.73 18.29
C TYR A 49 -2.66 5.21 18.21
N ARG A 50 -2.08 5.77 19.29
CA ARG A 50 -1.64 7.17 19.31
C ARG A 50 -0.47 7.41 18.37
N ARG A 51 0.48 6.48 18.34
CA ARG A 51 1.68 6.54 17.51
C ARG A 51 2.12 5.13 17.12
N ILE A 52 2.44 4.95 15.85
CA ILE A 52 3.10 3.75 15.34
C ILE A 52 4.28 4.17 14.49
N ASN A 53 5.48 3.73 14.83
CA ASN A 53 6.61 3.81 13.90
C ASN A 53 6.73 2.48 13.18
N VAL A 54 6.88 2.54 11.86
CA VAL A 54 7.11 1.36 11.03
C VAL A 54 8.56 1.38 10.61
N PHE A 55 9.25 0.27 10.84
CA PHE A 55 10.62 0.04 10.41
C PHE A 55 10.68 -1.10 9.42
N VAL A 56 11.43 -0.92 8.34
CA VAL A 56 11.71 -1.97 7.34
C VAL A 56 13.23 -2.07 7.24
N ASP A 57 13.77 -3.28 7.39
CA ASP A 57 15.23 -3.53 7.40
C ASP A 57 16.01 -2.62 8.38
N GLY A 58 15.39 -2.23 9.50
CA GLY A 58 15.97 -1.34 10.51
C GLY A 58 15.87 0.15 10.20
N GLU A 59 15.34 0.56 9.04
CA GLU A 59 15.09 1.95 8.68
C GLU A 59 13.65 2.35 8.99
N GLN A 60 13.45 3.52 9.62
CA GLN A 60 12.11 4.04 9.88
C GLN A 60 11.48 4.59 8.60
N VAL A 61 10.56 3.84 8.00
CA VAL A 61 9.90 4.20 6.74
C VAL A 61 8.65 5.06 6.96
N ALA A 62 7.99 4.92 8.11
CA ALA A 62 6.79 5.69 8.41
C ALA A 62 6.64 5.99 9.91
N LYS A 63 5.98 7.11 10.19
CA LYS A 63 5.52 7.50 11.52
C LYS A 63 4.04 7.86 11.39
N LEU A 64 3.19 7.10 12.06
CA LEU A 64 1.74 7.18 11.92
C LEU A 64 1.11 7.64 13.23
N GLY A 65 0.44 8.78 13.18
CA GLY A 65 -0.53 9.21 14.17
C GLY A 65 -1.87 8.48 14.02
N SER A 66 -2.83 8.84 14.87
CA SER A 66 -4.21 8.33 14.77
C SER A 66 -4.81 8.73 13.42
N LYS A 67 -5.41 7.76 12.71
CA LYS A 67 -6.06 7.90 11.40
C LYS A 67 -5.12 8.21 10.23
N GLU A 68 -3.81 8.12 10.42
CA GLU A 68 -2.82 8.35 9.36
C GLU A 68 -2.52 7.06 8.56
N ARG A 69 -2.06 7.27 7.33
CA ARG A 69 -1.61 6.22 6.42
C ARG A 69 -0.15 6.46 6.04
N GLY A 70 0.66 5.41 6.12
CA GLY A 70 2.04 5.38 5.64
C GLY A 70 2.15 4.52 4.39
N MET A 71 3.27 4.65 3.71
CA MET A 71 3.61 3.76 2.60
C MET A 71 5.06 3.33 2.72
N ALA A 72 5.32 2.10 2.31
CA ALA A 72 6.67 1.59 2.07
C ALA A 72 6.69 0.90 0.71
N SER A 73 7.76 1.18 -0.03
CA SER A 73 8.07 0.48 -1.27
C SER A 73 9.20 -0.49 -1.01
N PHE A 74 9.05 -1.72 -1.45
CA PHE A 74 10.06 -2.76 -1.28
C PHE A 74 10.09 -3.66 -2.51
N THR A 75 11.18 -4.41 -2.59
CA THR A 75 11.46 -5.31 -3.70
C THR A 75 11.48 -6.73 -3.19
N GLY A 76 10.71 -7.61 -3.83
CA GLY A 76 10.63 -9.02 -3.45
C GLY A 76 9.25 -9.42 -2.95
N GLN A 77 9.08 -10.72 -2.73
CA GLN A 77 7.77 -11.33 -2.47
C GLN A 77 7.30 -11.23 -1.01
N SER A 78 8.21 -10.98 -0.08
CA SER A 78 7.91 -10.87 1.35
C SER A 78 8.47 -9.57 1.91
N LEU A 79 7.66 -8.89 2.72
CA LEU A 79 8.07 -7.74 3.50
C LEU A 79 8.21 -8.16 4.96
N THR A 80 9.38 -7.91 5.53
CA THR A 80 9.62 -7.98 6.97
C THR A 80 9.65 -6.56 7.52
N PHE A 81 8.90 -6.31 8.58
CA PHE A 81 8.83 -5.00 9.20
C PHE A 81 8.61 -5.10 10.72
N ASP A 82 9.15 -4.12 11.42
CA ASP A 82 8.97 -3.93 12.86
C ASP A 82 8.03 -2.75 13.12
N LEU A 83 7.17 -2.89 14.11
CA LEU A 83 6.26 -1.84 14.57
C LEU A 83 6.62 -1.45 15.99
N GLU A 84 6.86 -0.16 16.22
CA GLU A 84 6.95 0.40 17.57
C GLU A 84 5.65 1.15 17.86
N VAL A 85 4.81 0.59 18.74
CA VAL A 85 3.45 1.06 19.01
C VAL A 85 3.36 1.72 20.38
N THR A 86 2.83 2.94 20.42
CA THR A 86 2.49 3.66 21.66
C THR A 86 0.97 3.81 21.74
N LYS A 87 0.35 3.22 22.76
CA LYS A 87 -1.11 3.23 22.95
C LYS A 87 -1.58 4.58 23.48
N GLU A 88 -1.11 4.97 24.67
CA GLU A 88 -1.49 6.23 25.31
C GLU A 88 -0.29 7.17 25.56
N LYS A 89 -0.57 8.39 26.02
CA LYS A 89 0.47 9.39 26.27
C LYS A 89 1.28 9.00 27.51
N GLY A 90 2.52 8.58 27.29
CA GLY A 90 3.45 8.21 28.36
C GLY A 90 3.61 6.70 28.56
N ASP A 91 2.95 5.88 27.74
CA ASP A 91 3.20 4.44 27.70
C ASP A 91 4.57 4.13 27.08
N ASP A 92 5.19 3.07 27.58
CA ASP A 92 6.37 2.49 26.96
C ASP A 92 6.02 1.89 25.59
N PRO A 93 6.86 2.11 24.57
CA PRO A 93 6.63 1.56 23.25
C PRO A 93 6.69 0.03 23.26
N VAL A 94 5.70 -0.61 22.64
CA VAL A 94 5.67 -2.07 22.43
C VAL A 94 6.13 -2.37 21.00
N ASN A 95 7.10 -3.27 20.87
CA ASN A 95 7.65 -3.69 19.59
C ASN A 95 6.97 -4.97 19.09
N TYR A 96 6.55 -4.97 17.81
CA TYR A 96 6.04 -6.15 17.12
C TYR A 96 6.86 -6.42 15.88
N HIS A 97 7.08 -7.69 15.56
CA HIS A 97 7.80 -8.12 14.36
C HIS A 97 6.89 -8.94 13.46
N TYR A 98 6.74 -8.53 12.21
CA TYR A 98 5.87 -9.20 11.24
C TYR A 98 6.61 -9.53 9.95
N THR A 99 6.23 -10.65 9.33
CA THR A 99 6.65 -11.03 7.99
C THR A 99 5.42 -11.35 7.16
N LEU A 100 5.13 -10.52 6.16
CA LEU A 100 3.97 -10.67 5.28
C LEU A 100 4.42 -11.04 3.87
N LYS A 101 3.69 -11.98 3.25
CA LYS A 101 3.87 -12.30 1.83
C LYS A 101 2.91 -11.47 1.00
N VAL A 102 3.42 -10.83 -0.04
CA VAL A 102 2.59 -10.04 -0.96
C VAL A 102 1.84 -10.98 -1.89
N PRO A 103 0.51 -10.81 -2.06
CA PRO A 103 -0.25 -11.55 -3.05
C PRO A 103 0.24 -11.22 -4.47
N TYR A 104 0.37 -12.24 -5.31
CA TYR A 104 0.78 -12.06 -6.69
C TYR A 104 -0.22 -11.21 -7.48
N GLY A 105 0.29 -10.28 -8.29
CA GLY A 105 -0.51 -9.52 -9.25
C GLY A 105 -1.34 -8.37 -8.66
N GLN A 106 -1.19 -8.07 -7.36
CA GLN A 106 -1.80 -6.92 -6.72
C GLN A 106 -0.74 -5.86 -6.44
N ASP A 107 -0.94 -4.65 -6.97
CA ASP A 107 -0.13 -3.48 -6.64
C ASP A 107 -0.91 -2.62 -5.63
N GLY A 108 -0.24 -2.17 -4.56
CA GLY A 108 -0.87 -1.39 -3.50
C GLY A 108 -1.67 -2.23 -2.49
N THR A 109 -1.00 -3.07 -1.70
CA THR A 109 -1.67 -3.75 -0.58
C THR A 109 -1.78 -2.80 0.61
N VAL A 110 -2.96 -2.67 1.22
CA VAL A 110 -3.20 -1.86 2.43
C VAL A 110 -3.34 -2.79 3.63
N ILE A 111 -2.64 -2.48 4.71
CA ILE A 111 -2.61 -3.24 5.96
C ILE A 111 -3.13 -2.36 7.09
N ASN A 112 -4.24 -2.74 7.70
CA ASN A 112 -4.75 -2.11 8.92
C ASN A 112 -3.95 -2.62 10.13
N LEU A 113 -3.13 -1.75 10.73
CA LEU A 113 -2.24 -2.08 11.83
C LEU A 113 -3.00 -2.46 13.12
N PRO A 114 -4.07 -1.76 13.54
CA PRO A 114 -4.94 -2.22 14.63
C PRO A 114 -5.46 -3.64 14.45
N GLY A 115 -6.00 -3.97 13.27
CA GLY A 115 -6.48 -5.32 12.98
C GLY A 115 -5.38 -6.38 12.95
N LEU A 116 -4.20 -6.02 12.42
CA LEU A 116 -3.04 -6.91 12.40
C LEU A 116 -2.54 -7.23 13.82
N ILE A 117 -2.45 -6.23 14.69
CA ILE A 117 -1.99 -6.39 16.08
C ILE A 117 -3.03 -7.13 16.93
N ALA A 118 -4.32 -6.98 16.61
CA ALA A 118 -5.41 -7.75 17.21
C ALA A 118 -5.51 -9.19 16.68
N GLU A 119 -4.61 -9.61 15.79
CA GLU A 119 -4.59 -10.95 15.18
C GLU A 119 -5.92 -11.35 14.50
N LEU A 120 -6.62 -10.36 13.94
CA LEU A 120 -7.83 -10.62 13.16
C LEU A 120 -7.50 -11.45 11.90
N PRO A 121 -8.49 -12.14 11.31
CA PRO A 121 -8.27 -12.86 10.06
C PRO A 121 -7.76 -11.92 8.96
N GLN A 122 -6.92 -12.44 8.08
CA GLN A 122 -6.22 -11.67 7.04
C GLN A 122 -7.16 -10.81 6.18
N GLU A 123 -8.37 -11.31 5.91
CA GLU A 123 -9.40 -10.60 5.15
C GLU A 123 -9.90 -9.31 5.85
N ALA A 124 -9.78 -9.23 7.18
CA ALA A 124 -10.23 -8.07 7.95
C ALA A 124 -9.22 -6.91 7.91
N TRP A 125 -7.91 -7.22 7.97
CA TRP A 125 -6.87 -6.19 8.02
C TRP A 125 -6.17 -5.95 6.69
N GLN A 126 -6.28 -6.86 5.71
CA GLN A 126 -5.69 -6.68 4.39
C GLN A 126 -6.73 -6.26 3.37
N THR A 127 -6.48 -5.13 2.70
CA THR A 127 -7.32 -4.65 1.59
C THR A 127 -6.46 -4.28 0.39
N VAL A 128 -7.04 -4.34 -0.81
CA VAL A 128 -6.38 -3.86 -2.03
C VAL A 128 -6.64 -2.36 -2.14
N PHE A 129 -5.59 -1.60 -2.43
CA PHE A 129 -5.73 -0.18 -2.70
C PHE A 129 -6.51 0.02 -4.00
N VAL A 130 -7.67 0.64 -3.90
CA VAL A 130 -8.45 1.09 -5.05
C VAL A 130 -8.22 2.60 -5.17
N PRO A 131 -7.61 3.10 -6.26
CA PRO A 131 -7.57 4.54 -6.51
C PRO A 131 -9.01 5.00 -6.70
N ILE A 132 -9.46 5.93 -5.85
CA ILE A 132 -10.73 6.61 -6.07
C ILE A 132 -10.50 7.48 -7.32
N ALA A 133 -11.19 7.17 -8.42
CA ALA A 133 -11.28 8.11 -9.52
C ALA A 133 -12.03 9.32 -8.96
N GLU A 134 -11.41 10.50 -8.98
CA GLU A 134 -12.13 11.75 -8.73
C GLU A 134 -13.26 11.82 -9.77
N GLU A 135 -14.50 11.66 -9.32
CA GLU A 135 -15.64 12.06 -10.13
C GLU A 135 -15.47 13.57 -10.38
N PRO A 136 -15.52 14.05 -11.63
CA PRO A 136 -15.43 15.48 -11.89
C PRO A 136 -16.53 16.15 -11.08
N SER A 137 -16.12 16.99 -10.13
CA SER A 137 -17.04 17.81 -9.35
C SER A 137 -17.86 18.64 -10.35
N GLU A 138 -19.17 18.41 -10.40
CA GLU A 138 -20.15 19.21 -11.15
C GLU A 138 -20.30 20.63 -10.56
N GLU A 139 -19.22 21.25 -10.08
CA GLU A 139 -19.22 22.61 -9.50
C GLU A 139 -18.90 23.70 -10.54
N ASP A 140 -18.71 23.34 -11.82
CA ASP A 140 -18.49 24.30 -12.91
C ASP A 140 -19.79 24.64 -13.70
N GLU A 141 -20.98 24.35 -13.16
CA GLU A 141 -22.24 24.83 -13.72
C GLU A 141 -22.92 25.85 -12.78
N GLU A 142 -23.17 27.04 -13.34
CA GLU A 142 -23.94 28.18 -12.82
C GLU A 142 -23.25 29.16 -11.87
N ILE A 143 -22.69 30.24 -12.44
CA ILE A 143 -23.22 31.60 -12.21
C ILE A 143 -23.04 32.45 -13.49
N VAL A 144 -24.03 32.46 -14.39
CA VAL A 144 -24.20 33.59 -15.32
C VAL A 144 -25.25 34.51 -14.69
N THR A 145 -24.78 35.47 -13.90
CA THR A 145 -25.62 36.54 -13.33
C THR A 145 -26.13 37.43 -14.45
N ASP A 146 -27.41 37.30 -14.75
CA ASP A 146 -28.15 38.20 -15.64
C ASP A 146 -28.68 39.38 -14.81
N GLU A 147 -27.84 40.40 -14.56
CA GLU A 147 -28.30 41.73 -14.10
C GLU A 147 -27.14 42.76 -14.08
N PHE A 148 -27.01 43.55 -15.15
CA PHE A 148 -26.64 44.96 -15.01
C PHE A 148 -27.27 45.74 -16.17
N ALA A 149 -28.53 46.13 -15.97
CA ALA A 149 -29.14 47.22 -16.71
C ALA A 149 -28.38 48.50 -16.38
N VAL A 150 -27.37 48.85 -17.18
CA VAL A 150 -26.83 50.21 -17.18
C VAL A 150 -27.77 51.06 -18.02
N SER A 151 -28.70 51.72 -17.34
CA SER A 151 -29.30 52.96 -17.83
C SER A 151 -28.18 54.01 -17.93
N GLU A 152 -27.88 54.51 -19.12
CA GLU A 152 -27.32 55.84 -19.31
C GLU A 152 -27.82 56.39 -20.66
N ASP A 153 -28.65 57.43 -20.56
CA ASP A 153 -29.02 58.35 -21.63
C ASP A 153 -27.78 59.01 -22.26
N PHE A 154 -27.69 59.07 -23.60
CA PHE A 154 -27.20 60.22 -24.38
C PHE A 154 -27.53 60.10 -25.88
#